data_AF-A0A1Y0EJU8-F1
#
_entry.id   AF-A0A1Y0EJU8-F1
#
_cell.length_a   1.000
_cell.length_b   1.000
_cell.length_c   1.000
_cell.angle_alpha   90.00
_cell.angle_beta   90.00
_cell.angle_gamma   90.00
#
_symmetry.space_group_name_H-M   'P 1'
#
loop_
_entity.id
_entity.type
_entity.pdbx_description
1 polymer ?
#
loop_
_entity_poly.entity_id
_entity_poly.type
_entity_poly.pdbx_seq_one_letter_code
_entity_poly.pdbx_strand_id
1 'polypeptide(L)' 'MYRYVENEGALFRVAGPSNAFPDEVWSVSQKKFVPYKGDVPKPQGWGQEISEQEFQEWIGNVSGTEIQR' A
#
# COMPACT_ATOMS: atom_id res chain seq x y z
N MET A 1 -4.95 -2.48 -14.54
CA MET A 1 -3.62 -2.00 -14.12
C MET A 1 -3.76 -1.55 -12.69
N TYR A 2 -2.85 -1.93 -11.80
CA TYR A 2 -2.90 -1.49 -10.40
C TYR A 2 -2.33 -0.08 -10.25
N ARG A 3 -2.91 0.68 -9.33
CA ARG A 3 -2.36 1.94 -8.80
C ARG A 3 -1.78 1.66 -7.42
N TYR A 4 -0.70 2.35 -7.07
CA TYR A 4 -0.09 2.26 -5.74
C TYR A 4 -0.60 3.39 -4.87
N VAL A 5 -1.00 3.05 -3.65
CA VAL A 5 -1.52 4.01 -2.68
C VAL A 5 -0.72 3.89 -1.39
N GLU A 6 -0.16 4.99 -0.91
CA GLU A 6 0.44 5.10 0.41
C GLU A 6 -0.58 5.70 1.38
N ASN A 7 -0.70 5.11 2.57
CA ASN A 7 -1.45 5.70 3.66
C ASN A 7 -0.84 5.28 5.00
N GLU A 8 -0.43 6.26 5.79
CA GLU A 8 0.02 6.08 7.19
C GLU A 8 1.16 5.04 7.34
N GLY A 9 2.08 4.99 6.39
CA GLY A 9 3.19 4.04 6.38
C GLY A 9 2.81 2.64 5.90
N ALA A 10 1.67 2.48 5.22
CA ALA A 10 1.28 1.25 4.56
C ALA A 10 1.09 1.48 3.05
N LEU A 11 1.50 0.49 2.26
CA LEU A 11 1.38 0.52 0.81
C LEU A 11 0.29 -0.44 0.35
N PHE A 12 -0.53 0.02 -0.58
CA PHE A 12 -1.67 -0.71 -1.10
C PHE A 12 -1.67 -0.71 -2.62
N ARG A 13 -2.32 -1.72 -3.21
CA ARG A 13 -2.66 -1.76 -4.62
C ARG A 13 -4.16 -1.69 -4.81
N VAL A 14 -4.56 -0.92 -5.82
CA VAL A 14 -5.96 -0.69 -6.16
C VAL A 14 -6.14 -0.87 -7.67
N ALA A 15 -6.99 -1.79 -8.10
CA ALA A 15 -7.34 -2.02 -9.50
C ALA A 15 -8.50 -1.13 -9.97
N GLY A 16 -9.32 -0.64 -9.04
CA GLY A 16 -10.50 0.16 -9.31
C GLY A 16 -10.24 1.68 -9.41
N PRO A 17 -11.25 2.44 -9.85
CA PRO A 17 -11.19 3.91 -9.94
C PRO A 17 -11.24 4.60 -8.56
N SER A 18 -11.50 3.86 -7.49
CA SER A 18 -11.64 4.37 -6.13
C SER A 18 -10.76 3.58 -5.18
N ASN A 19 -10.22 4.27 -4.17
CA ASN A 19 -9.42 3.66 -3.10
C ASN A 19 -10.30 3.07 -1.97
N ALA A 20 -11.64 3.09 -2.13
CA ALA A 20 -12.59 2.62 -1.12
C ALA A 20 -12.32 1.17 -0.68
N PHE A 21 -11.87 0.32 -1.61
CA PHE A 21 -11.53 -1.08 -1.34
C PHE A 21 -10.18 -1.41 -1.98
N PRO A 22 -9.07 -1.32 -1.22
CA PRO A 22 -7.79 -1.83 -1.69
C PRO A 22 -7.87 -3.33 -1.98
N ASP A 23 -7.20 -3.77 -3.03
CA ASP A 23 -7.15 -5.19 -3.41
C ASP A 23 -6.02 -5.92 -2.66
N GLU A 24 -4.87 -5.26 -2.56
CA GLU A 24 -3.68 -5.83 -1.90
C GLU A 24 -3.01 -4.81 -0.97
N VAL A 25 -2.28 -5.32 0.02
CA VAL A 25 -1.41 -4.55 0.92
C VAL A 25 -0.01 -5.14 0.90
N TRP A 26 1.02 -4.28 0.93
CA TRP A 26 2.40 -4.71 1.00
C TRP A 26 2.70 -5.29 2.39
N SER A 27 3.12 -6.56 2.42
CA SER A 27 3.62 -7.20 3.63
C SER A 27 5.14 -7.07 3.67
N VAL A 28 5.65 -6.22 4.58
CA VAL A 28 7.09 -6.03 4.79
C VAL A 28 7.77 -7.37 5.15
N SER A 29 7.15 -8.15 6.04
CA SER A 29 7.69 -9.45 6.48
C SER A 29 7.78 -10.48 5.37
N GLN A 30 6.85 -10.48 4.42
CA GLN A 30 6.83 -11.43 3.30
C GLN A 30 7.46 -10.87 2.02
N LYS A 31 7.85 -9.58 2.02
CA LYS A 31 8.35 -8.83 0.86
C LYS A 31 7.49 -9.02 -0.40
N LYS A 32 6.17 -9.04 -0.22
CA LYS A 32 5.19 -9.19 -1.31
C LYS A 32 3.86 -8.54 -0.95
N PHE A 33 3.06 -8.27 -1.97
CA PHE A 33 1.66 -7.93 -1.80
C PHE A 33 0.85 -9.16 -1.35
N VAL A 34 -0.05 -8.94 -0.41
CA VAL A 34 -1.00 -9.94 0.09
C VAL A 34 -2.42 -9.38 0.00
N PRO A 35 -3.45 -10.22 -0.14
CA PRO A 35 -4.83 -9.74 -0.23
C PRO A 35 -5.20 -8.86 0.96
N TYR A 36 -5.75 -7.69 0.69
CA TYR A 36 -6.34 -6.84 1.72
C TYR A 36 -7.68 -7.43 2.17
N LYS A 37 -7.88 -7.54 3.48
CA LYS A 37 -9.05 -8.20 4.09
C LYS A 37 -9.99 -7.23 4.81
N GLY A 38 -9.83 -5.93 4.61
CA GLY A 38 -10.67 -4.95 5.28
C GLY A 38 -11.99 -4.80 4.53
N ASP A 39 -13.09 -5.06 5.23
CA ASP A 39 -14.43 -5.02 4.64
C ASP A 39 -15.10 -3.62 4.75
N VAL A 40 -14.47 -2.71 5.50
CA VAL A 40 -14.97 -1.34 5.69
C VAL A 40 -14.43 -0.43 4.58
N PRO A 41 -15.31 0.26 3.83
CA PRO A 41 -14.88 1.17 2.78
C PRO A 41 -14.05 2.33 3.35
N LYS A 42 -12.97 2.66 2.66
CA LYS A 42 -12.15 3.83 2.98
C LYS A 42 -12.88 5.13 2.57
N PRO A 43 -12.70 6.23 3.33
CA PRO A 43 -13.32 7.51 3.00
C PRO A 43 -12.79 8.07 1.67
N GLN A 44 -13.52 9.03 1.11
CA GLN A 44 -13.06 9.75 -0.08
C GLN A 44 -11.74 10.48 0.23
N GLY A 45 -10.77 10.39 -0.70
CA GLY A 45 -9.44 10.98 -0.50
C GLY A 45 -8.52 10.18 0.43
N TRP A 46 -8.88 8.93 0.75
CA TRP A 46 -8.02 8.06 1.53
C TRP A 46 -6.77 7.63 0.76
N GLY A 47 -5.63 7.83 1.41
CA GLY A 47 -4.30 7.60 0.86
C GLY A 47 -3.92 8.53 -0.29
N GLN A 48 -2.64 8.52 -0.61
CA GLN A 48 -2.07 9.24 -1.74
C GLN A 48 -1.63 8.25 -2.81
N GLU A 49 -2.02 8.49 -4.06
CA GLU A 49 -1.47 7.74 -5.18
C GLU A 49 0.00 8.11 -5.36
N ILE A 50 0.85 7.09 -5.46
CA ILE A 50 2.29 7.23 -5.68
C ILE A 50 2.69 6.52 -6.97
N SER A 51 3.79 6.97 -7.56
CA SER A 51 4.39 6.30 -8.72
C SER A 51 5.01 4.95 -8.33
N GLU A 52 5.21 4.08 -9.33
CA GLU A 52 5.98 2.84 -9.15
C GLU A 52 7.39 3.14 -8.63
N GLN A 53 8.02 4.24 -9.07
CA GLN A 53 9.34 4.64 -8.58
C GLN A 53 9.32 4.93 -7.07
N GLU A 54 8.38 5.76 -6.60
CA GLU A 54 8.21 6.05 -5.17
C GLU A 54 7.92 4.78 -4.37
N PHE A 55 7.14 3.84 -4.93
CA PHE A 55 6.92 2.53 -4.34
C PHE A 55 8.24 1.75 -4.17
N GLN A 56 9.07 1.68 -5.21
CA GLN A 56 10.37 0.99 -5.17
C GLN A 56 11.32 1.62 -4.15
N GLU A 57 11.35 2.95 -4.06
CA GLU A 57 12.11 3.69 -3.06
C GLU A 57 11.62 3.35 -1.63
N TRP A 58 10.30 3.29 -1.43
CA TRP A 58 9.71 2.96 -0.13
C TRP A 58 10.10 1.55 0.34
N ILE A 59 9.92 0.53 -0.51
CA ILE A 59 10.26 -0.85 -0.12
C ILE A 59 11.78 -1.07 0.01
N GLY A 60 12.59 -0.30 -0.72
CA GLY A 60 14.04 -0.25 -0.54
C GLY A 60 14.45 0.28 0.84
N ASN A 61 13.81 1.35 1.30
CA ASN A 61 14.09 2.00 2.59
C ASN A 61 13.56 1.20 3.79
N VAL A 62 12.38 0.59 3.69
CA VAL A 62 11.78 -0.19 4.78
C VAL A 62 12.46 -1.56 4.94
N SER A 63 13.10 -2.09 3.89
CA SER A 63 13.97 -3.27 4.01
C SER A 63 15.22 -3.04 4.87
N GLY A 64 15.58 -1.79 5.17
CA GLY A 64 16.70 -1.40 6.02
C GLY A 64 16.31 -0.90 7.41
N THR A 65 15.01 -0.72 7.69
CA THR A 65 14.54 -0.15 8.96
C THR A 65 13.55 -1.10 9.61
N GLU A 66 14.08 -2.01 10.44
CA GLU A 66 13.30 -2.78 11.40
C GLU A 66 12.72 -1.78 12.41
N ILE A 67 11.48 -1.32 12.19
CA ILE A 67 10.76 -0.55 13.20
C ILE A 67 10.36 -1.56 14.29
N GLN A 68 11.24 -1.76 15.26
CA GLN A 68 10.87 -2.26 16.58
C GLN A 68 9.88 -1.25 17.19
N ARG A 69 8.63 -1.65 17.37
CA ARG A 69 7.71 -1.06 18.34
C ARG A 69 7.26 -2.14 19.31
#